data_AF-A0A315S4Y5-F1
#
_entry.id   AF-A0A315S4Y5-F1
#
_cell.length_a   1.000
_cell.length_b   1.000
_cell.length_c   1.000
_cell.angle_alpha   90.00
_cell.angle_beta   90.00
_cell.angle_gamma   90.00
#
_symmetry.space_group_name_H-M   'P 1'
#
loop_
_entity.id
_entity.type
_entity.pdbx_description
1 polymer ?
#
loop_
_entity_poly.entity_id
_entity_poly.type
_entity_poly.pdbx_seq_one_letter_code
_entity_poly.pdbx_strand_id
1 'polypeptide(L)'
;MFEDRTLLSIFVILCLAVLVAFIVYFTGGTRFSYAHLIYLPIILAAYFYKIKGGITAALIGGFLLGPYMPLNTTTMTMQGLENWTFRMSLLVVVGTFAGYLFSLLESQLEQVNQIAYYDSETGLPNKLKLKKELEKEIEAENDFYLLILSINNFIDIYKMIGFMNFSNYIKKLLQYIKDFEKIRDQIYYINESKYGLIVKKESDLSIFLSQFVEYIDHAVEFNQISIFNDISLGITAYPEQSQIADELIDQAFISLEKAAAKKLQYWQYQEQDSSFKESNIGLLADINKSILNDDFELYYQPKVNLLDKSVETFEALIRWNHPERGFISPAEFIPLVEQSSLIEPLTEWVVKKALNDIDKFNQKNEDEKHSIAVNISARNLQHPNFAESLIQNLEFFNSNFALVKVLLHLEISIFFSKKIA
;
A
#
# COMPACT_ATOMS: atom_id res chain seq x y z
N MET A 1 16.63 -30.54 4.52
CA MET A 1 15.55 -30.30 3.54
C MET A 1 16.03 -29.88 2.16
N PHE A 2 16.89 -28.85 2.00
CA PHE A 2 17.46 -28.50 0.68
C PHE A 2 18.47 -29.54 0.17
N GLU A 3 19.39 -30.01 1.03
CA GLU A 3 20.37 -31.06 0.67
C GLU A 3 19.71 -32.37 0.26
N ASP A 4 18.60 -32.74 0.91
CA ASP A 4 17.85 -33.97 0.60
C ASP A 4 17.24 -33.95 -0.81
N ARG A 5 16.77 -32.77 -1.27
CA ARG A 5 16.19 -32.61 -2.62
C ARG A 5 17.24 -32.63 -3.72
N THR A 6 18.43 -32.08 -3.44
CA THR A 6 19.57 -32.13 -4.36
C THR A 6 20.07 -33.56 -4.54
N LEU A 7 20.26 -34.30 -3.45
CA LEU A 7 20.67 -35.71 -3.51
C LEU A 7 19.64 -36.58 -4.24
N LEU A 8 18.35 -36.39 -3.95
CA LEU A 8 17.27 -37.13 -4.60
C LEU A 8 17.24 -36.88 -6.11
N SER A 9 17.35 -35.62 -6.56
CA SER A 9 17.32 -35.30 -7.99
C SER A 9 18.54 -35.87 -8.74
N ILE A 10 19.75 -35.83 -8.14
CA ILE A 10 20.95 -36.47 -8.71
C ILE A 10 20.72 -37.98 -8.85
N PHE A 11 20.22 -38.62 -7.80
CA PHE A 11 19.94 -40.06 -7.81
C PHE A 11 18.95 -40.44 -8.91
N VAL A 12 17.84 -39.71 -9.03
CA VAL A 12 16.83 -39.94 -10.07
C VAL A 12 17.41 -39.79 -11.48
N ILE A 13 18.22 -38.75 -11.72
CA ILE A 13 18.85 -38.52 -13.03
C ILE A 13 19.80 -39.67 -13.40
N LEU A 14 20.63 -40.11 -12.44
CA LEU A 14 21.56 -41.22 -12.66
C LEU A 14 20.84 -42.55 -12.90
N CYS A 15 19.85 -42.88 -12.08
CA CYS A 15 19.04 -44.07 -12.26
C CYS A 15 18.34 -44.09 -13.63
N LEU A 16 17.81 -42.94 -14.07
CA LEU A 16 17.18 -42.81 -15.38
C LEU A 16 18.19 -43.01 -16.51
N ALA A 17 19.39 -42.42 -16.41
CA ALA A 17 20.45 -42.60 -17.40
C ALA A 17 20.89 -44.07 -17.53
N VAL A 18 21.04 -44.77 -16.41
CA VAL A 18 21.37 -46.20 -16.38
C VAL A 18 20.22 -47.05 -16.93
N LEU A 19 18.97 -46.75 -16.58
CA LEU A 19 17.79 -47.43 -17.11
C LEU A 19 17.71 -47.29 -18.63
N VAL A 20 17.94 -46.08 -19.15
CA VAL A 20 18.00 -45.84 -20.60
C VAL A 20 19.10 -46.68 -21.24
N ALA A 21 20.31 -46.70 -20.67
CA ALA A 21 21.40 -47.52 -21.19
C ALA A 21 21.04 -49.02 -21.23
N PHE A 22 20.36 -49.51 -20.19
CA PHE A 22 19.86 -50.88 -20.14
C PHE A 22 18.84 -51.14 -21.25
N ILE A 23 17.84 -50.26 -21.41
CA ILE A 23 16.84 -50.38 -22.48
C ILE A 23 17.52 -50.43 -23.86
N VAL A 24 18.48 -49.54 -24.12
CA VAL A 24 19.20 -49.50 -25.41
C VAL A 24 19.98 -50.78 -25.66
N TYR A 25 20.65 -51.33 -24.64
CA TYR A 25 21.37 -52.59 -24.79
C TYR A 25 20.45 -53.77 -25.16
N PHE A 26 19.34 -53.94 -24.42
CA PHE A 26 18.42 -55.06 -24.62
C PHE A 26 17.54 -54.94 -25.87
N THR A 27 17.37 -53.74 -26.41
CA THR A 27 16.56 -53.48 -27.62
C THR A 27 17.37 -53.51 -28.92
N GLY A 28 18.66 -53.86 -28.86
CA GLY A 28 19.48 -54.05 -30.07
C GLY A 28 20.65 -53.09 -30.24
N GLY A 29 21.03 -52.35 -29.19
CA GLY A 29 22.13 -51.39 -29.23
C GLY A 29 21.74 -50.02 -29.76
N THR A 30 22.72 -49.21 -30.11
CA THR A 30 22.51 -47.79 -30.44
C THR A 30 21.99 -47.52 -31.86
N ARG A 31 21.72 -48.58 -32.64
CA ARG A 31 21.15 -48.50 -33.99
C ARG A 31 19.70 -47.97 -34.00
N PHE A 32 18.94 -48.25 -32.95
CA PHE A 32 17.52 -47.92 -32.87
C PHE A 32 17.28 -46.61 -32.11
N SER A 33 16.11 -46.01 -32.33
CA SER A 33 15.73 -44.72 -31.75
C SER A 33 15.67 -44.70 -30.21
N TYR A 34 15.72 -45.85 -29.55
CA TYR A 34 15.78 -45.95 -28.08
C TYR A 34 16.97 -45.18 -27.48
N ALA A 35 18.06 -45.03 -28.24
CA ALA A 35 19.22 -44.22 -27.83
C ALA A 35 18.84 -42.75 -27.55
N HIS A 36 17.80 -42.21 -28.18
CA HIS A 36 17.33 -40.85 -27.96
C HIS A 36 16.62 -40.64 -26.61
N LEU A 37 16.27 -41.72 -25.89
CA LEU A 37 15.75 -41.59 -24.53
C LEU A 37 16.78 -40.96 -23.58
N ILE A 38 18.07 -40.95 -23.94
CA ILE A 38 19.12 -40.32 -23.15
C ILE A 38 18.98 -38.80 -23.05
N TYR A 39 18.20 -38.18 -23.96
CA TYR A 39 17.87 -36.76 -23.85
C TYR A 39 17.04 -36.46 -22.59
N LEU A 40 16.25 -37.42 -22.08
CA LEU A 40 15.43 -37.22 -20.88
C LEU A 40 16.27 -36.89 -19.62
N PRO A 41 17.26 -37.71 -19.21
CA PRO A 41 18.12 -37.38 -18.07
C PRO A 41 18.97 -36.12 -18.33
N ILE A 42 19.35 -35.82 -19.59
CA ILE A 42 20.09 -34.60 -19.94
C ILE A 42 19.23 -33.35 -19.73
N ILE A 43 17.99 -33.36 -20.21
CA ILE A 43 17.03 -32.25 -20.05
C ILE A 43 16.67 -32.07 -18.58
N LEU A 44 16.48 -33.17 -17.83
CA LEU A 44 16.23 -33.11 -16.39
C LEU A 44 17.42 -32.52 -15.62
N ALA A 45 18.65 -32.93 -15.95
CA ALA A 45 19.84 -32.34 -15.35
C ALA A 45 19.99 -30.86 -15.71
N ALA A 46 19.66 -30.48 -16.95
CA ALA A 46 19.64 -29.09 -17.38
C ALA A 46 18.58 -28.25 -16.66
N TYR A 47 17.42 -28.82 -16.32
CA TYR A 47 16.38 -28.16 -15.55
C TYR A 47 16.86 -27.82 -14.13
N PHE A 48 17.41 -28.80 -13.40
CA PHE A 48 17.83 -28.62 -12.01
C PHE A 48 19.17 -27.88 -11.86
N TYR A 49 20.13 -28.15 -12.74
CA TYR A 49 21.53 -27.73 -12.58
C TYR A 49 22.04 -26.89 -13.76
N LYS A 50 21.13 -26.40 -14.61
CA LYS A 50 21.40 -25.49 -15.72
C LYS A 50 22.46 -26.06 -16.67
N ILE A 51 23.31 -25.20 -17.22
CA ILE A 51 24.35 -25.58 -18.18
C ILE A 51 25.28 -26.66 -17.62
N LYS A 52 25.69 -26.56 -16.35
CA LYS A 52 26.59 -27.54 -15.70
C LYS A 52 25.91 -28.92 -15.62
N GLY A 53 24.64 -28.96 -15.26
CA GLY A 53 23.81 -30.17 -15.26
C GLY A 53 23.71 -30.84 -16.62
N GLY A 54 23.27 -30.06 -17.61
CA GLY A 54 23.09 -30.57 -18.97
C GLY A 54 24.38 -31.14 -19.56
N ILE A 55 25.51 -30.47 -19.37
CA ILE A 55 26.81 -30.95 -19.86
C ILE A 55 27.24 -32.23 -19.13
N THR A 56 27.16 -32.26 -17.80
CA THR A 56 27.58 -33.44 -17.02
C THR A 56 26.75 -34.68 -17.37
N ALA A 57 25.42 -34.56 -17.43
CA ALA A 57 24.54 -35.64 -17.84
C ALA A 57 24.77 -36.06 -19.31
N ALA A 58 25.08 -35.11 -20.20
CA ALA A 58 25.41 -35.41 -21.59
C ALA A 58 26.70 -36.22 -21.72
N LEU A 59 27.73 -35.89 -20.95
CA LEU A 59 28.97 -36.65 -20.89
C LEU A 59 28.71 -38.07 -20.35
N ILE A 60 27.99 -38.19 -19.23
CA ILE A 60 27.62 -39.49 -18.64
C ILE A 60 26.83 -40.34 -19.64
N GLY A 61 25.80 -39.77 -20.28
CA GLY A 61 24.99 -40.46 -21.28
C GLY A 61 25.79 -40.84 -22.53
N GLY A 62 26.70 -39.98 -22.97
CA GLY A 62 27.63 -40.25 -24.06
C GLY A 62 28.57 -41.43 -23.76
N PHE A 63 29.03 -41.55 -22.51
CA PHE A 63 29.84 -42.68 -22.05
C PHE A 63 29.04 -43.97 -21.81
N LEU A 64 27.77 -43.87 -21.40
CA LEU A 64 26.89 -45.01 -21.24
C LEU A 64 26.48 -45.61 -22.59
N LEU A 65 26.28 -44.78 -23.61
CA LEU A 65 25.92 -45.21 -24.97
C LEU A 65 27.15 -45.44 -25.88
N GLY A 66 28.36 -45.43 -25.33
CA GLY A 66 29.59 -45.65 -26.07
C GLY A 66 30.85 -45.18 -25.34
N PRO A 67 32.05 -45.61 -25.72
CA PRO A 67 32.37 -46.40 -26.91
C PRO A 67 32.06 -47.90 -26.74
N TYR A 68 31.91 -48.37 -25.50
CA TYR A 68 31.79 -49.80 -25.18
C TYR A 68 30.43 -50.43 -25.49
N MET A 69 29.37 -49.62 -25.70
CA MET A 69 28.08 -50.13 -26.12
C MET A 69 28.09 -50.49 -27.62
N PRO A 70 27.71 -51.72 -28.01
CA PRO A 70 27.64 -52.11 -29.42
C PRO A 70 26.63 -51.27 -30.21
N LEU A 71 26.90 -51.08 -31.50
CA LEU A 71 25.92 -50.54 -32.44
C LEU A 71 24.76 -51.52 -32.64
N ASN A 72 25.09 -52.81 -32.72
CA ASN A 72 24.14 -53.92 -32.77
C ASN A 72 24.54 -54.99 -31.76
N THR A 73 23.69 -55.26 -30.77
CA THR A 73 23.96 -56.25 -29.72
C THR A 73 23.76 -57.69 -30.15
N THR A 74 23.02 -57.96 -31.25
CA THR A 74 22.87 -59.29 -31.82
C THR A 74 24.13 -59.74 -32.58
N THR A 75 24.74 -58.84 -33.35
CA THR A 75 25.96 -59.13 -34.13
C THR A 75 27.24 -58.72 -33.42
N MET A 76 27.14 -58.10 -32.24
CA MET A 76 28.25 -57.50 -31.49
C MET A 76 29.12 -56.55 -32.33
N THR A 77 28.52 -55.86 -33.29
CA THR A 77 29.24 -54.89 -34.11
C THR A 77 29.43 -53.60 -33.32
N MET A 78 30.67 -53.25 -33.04
CA MET A 78 31.01 -52.01 -32.34
C MET A 78 30.76 -50.80 -33.22
N GLN A 79 30.38 -49.69 -32.60
CA GLN A 79 30.25 -48.40 -33.30
C GLN A 79 31.63 -47.83 -33.64
N GLY A 80 31.74 -47.15 -34.78
CA GLY A 80 32.94 -46.42 -35.15
C GLY A 80 33.20 -45.24 -34.22
N LEU A 81 34.47 -44.90 -33.99
CA LEU A 81 34.87 -43.76 -33.15
C LEU A 81 34.21 -42.46 -33.62
N GLU A 82 34.14 -42.24 -34.94
CA GLU A 82 33.51 -41.05 -35.54
C GLU A 82 32.05 -40.89 -35.11
N ASN A 83 31.24 -41.96 -35.22
CA ASN A 83 29.82 -41.92 -34.86
C ASN A 83 29.61 -41.67 -33.36
N TRP A 84 30.42 -42.32 -32.50
CA TRP A 84 30.37 -42.06 -31.06
C TRP A 84 30.78 -40.63 -30.72
N THR A 85 31.88 -40.12 -31.29
CA THR A 85 32.32 -38.74 -31.03
C THR A 85 31.29 -37.71 -31.49
N PHE A 86 30.64 -37.93 -32.65
CA PHE A 86 29.59 -37.06 -33.15
C PHE A 86 28.35 -37.11 -32.26
N ARG A 87 27.94 -38.30 -31.78
CA ARG A 87 26.84 -38.43 -30.83
C ARG A 87 27.17 -37.72 -29.51
N MET A 88 28.39 -37.89 -29.00
CA MET A 88 28.83 -37.25 -27.75
C MET A 88 28.79 -35.72 -27.88
N SER A 89 29.35 -35.16 -28.97
CA SER A 89 29.30 -33.72 -29.21
C SER A 89 27.87 -33.20 -29.35
N LEU A 90 26.99 -33.93 -30.05
CA LEU A 90 25.58 -33.59 -30.17
C LEU A 90 24.89 -33.58 -28.81
N LEU A 91 25.14 -34.58 -27.96
CA LEU A 91 24.57 -34.64 -26.61
C LEU A 91 25.03 -33.45 -25.76
N VAL A 92 26.31 -33.08 -25.84
CA VAL A 92 26.84 -31.91 -25.11
C VAL A 92 26.22 -30.61 -25.63
N VAL A 93 26.04 -30.46 -26.94
CA VAL A 93 25.34 -29.31 -27.53
C VAL A 93 23.90 -29.24 -27.03
N VAL A 94 23.17 -30.36 -27.03
CA VAL A 94 21.79 -30.44 -26.52
C VAL A 94 21.73 -30.10 -25.03
N GLY A 95 22.63 -30.66 -24.21
CA GLY A 95 22.70 -30.39 -22.78
C GLY A 95 23.03 -28.93 -22.47
N THR A 96 23.97 -28.34 -23.22
CA THR A 96 24.34 -26.93 -23.09
C THR A 96 23.18 -26.02 -23.50
N PHE A 97 22.54 -26.30 -24.63
CA PHE A 97 21.42 -25.53 -25.15
C PHE A 97 20.21 -25.59 -24.21
N ALA A 98 19.83 -26.80 -23.74
CA ALA A 98 18.77 -26.96 -22.75
C ALA A 98 19.08 -26.22 -21.45
N GLY A 99 20.33 -26.33 -20.95
CA GLY A 99 20.75 -25.64 -19.73
C GLY A 99 20.71 -24.12 -19.86
N TYR A 100 21.09 -23.59 -21.03
CA TYR A 100 20.97 -22.16 -21.34
C TYR A 100 19.50 -21.72 -21.39
N LEU A 101 18.64 -22.48 -22.08
CA LEU A 101 17.19 -22.21 -22.14
C LEU A 101 16.55 -22.14 -20.75
N PHE A 102 16.85 -23.10 -19.87
CA PHE A 102 16.33 -23.08 -18.49
C PHE A 102 16.92 -21.98 -17.63
N SER A 103 18.15 -21.52 -17.90
CA SER A 103 18.73 -20.35 -17.23
C SER A 103 18.05 -19.05 -17.68
N LEU A 104 17.79 -18.94 -18.99
CA LEU A 104 17.07 -17.81 -19.56
C LEU A 104 15.64 -17.74 -19.04
N LEU A 105 14.92 -18.86 -19.02
CA LEU A 105 13.55 -18.93 -18.48
C LEU A 105 13.49 -18.52 -17.01
N GLU A 106 14.44 -18.99 -16.19
CA GLU A 106 14.51 -18.61 -14.78
C GLU A 106 14.75 -17.11 -14.61
N SER A 107 15.72 -16.54 -15.35
CA SER A 107 15.99 -15.11 -15.30
C SER A 107 14.79 -14.26 -15.73
N GLN A 108 14.05 -14.70 -16.76
CA GLN A 108 12.82 -14.03 -17.20
C GLN A 108 11.73 -14.11 -16.13
N LEU A 109 11.55 -15.26 -15.49
CA LEU A 109 10.58 -15.44 -14.40
C LEU A 109 10.97 -14.60 -13.17
N GLU A 110 12.26 -14.48 -12.86
CA GLU A 110 12.75 -13.60 -11.80
C GLU A 110 12.46 -12.12 -12.11
N GLN A 111 12.68 -11.67 -13.34
CA GLN A 111 12.34 -10.30 -13.76
C GLN A 111 10.84 -10.03 -13.66
N VAL A 112 9.99 -10.97 -14.10
CA VAL A 112 8.54 -10.87 -13.96
C VAL A 112 8.14 -10.80 -12.49
N ASN A 113 8.74 -11.63 -11.63
CA ASN A 113 8.49 -11.59 -10.20
C ASN A 113 8.94 -10.27 -9.57
N GLN A 114 10.09 -9.73 -9.98
CA GLN A 114 10.57 -8.43 -9.51
C GLN A 114 9.57 -7.31 -9.86
N ILE A 115 9.12 -7.26 -11.10
CA ILE A 115 8.14 -6.26 -11.56
C ILE A 115 6.78 -6.43 -10.86
N ALA A 116 6.34 -7.67 -10.66
CA ALA A 116 5.03 -7.95 -10.09
C ALA A 116 4.97 -7.68 -8.57
N TYR A 117 6.06 -7.92 -7.84
CA TYR A 117 6.07 -7.97 -6.38
C TYR A 117 6.90 -6.88 -5.71
N TYR A 118 7.61 -6.02 -6.45
CA TYR A 118 8.44 -4.98 -5.86
C TYR A 118 8.15 -3.62 -6.48
N ASP A 119 8.23 -2.59 -5.66
CA ASP A 119 8.12 -1.19 -6.09
C ASP A 119 9.46 -0.69 -6.65
N SER A 120 9.42 -0.03 -7.80
CA SER A 120 10.62 0.39 -8.53
C SER A 120 11.37 1.56 -7.88
N GLU A 121 10.69 2.39 -7.10
CA GLU A 121 11.29 3.60 -6.51
C GLU A 121 11.97 3.29 -5.18
N THR A 122 11.29 2.51 -4.35
CA THR A 122 11.73 2.13 -2.99
C THR A 122 12.54 0.84 -2.98
N GLY A 123 12.32 -0.07 -3.94
CA GLY A 123 12.87 -1.42 -3.93
C GLY A 123 12.22 -2.34 -2.89
N LEU A 124 11.16 -1.90 -2.22
CA LEU A 124 10.43 -2.69 -1.24
C LEU A 124 9.46 -3.67 -1.92
N PRO A 125 9.14 -4.80 -1.27
CA PRO A 125 8.02 -5.62 -1.71
C PRO A 125 6.73 -4.80 -1.70
N ASN A 126 5.90 -4.90 -2.74
CA ASN A 126 4.70 -4.10 -2.90
C ASN A 126 3.47 -4.70 -2.19
N LYS A 127 2.31 -4.05 -2.32
CA LYS A 127 1.03 -4.53 -1.76
C LYS A 127 0.65 -5.96 -2.20
N LEU A 128 0.97 -6.36 -3.43
CA LEU A 128 0.68 -7.72 -3.89
C LEU A 128 1.55 -8.75 -3.16
N LYS A 129 2.80 -8.41 -2.89
CA LYS A 129 3.71 -9.25 -2.10
C LYS A 129 3.30 -9.32 -0.63
N LEU A 130 2.82 -8.21 -0.06
CA LEU A 130 2.23 -8.17 1.28
C LEU A 130 1.08 -9.17 1.39
N LYS A 131 0.11 -9.10 0.47
CA LYS A 131 -1.04 -10.02 0.43
C LYS A 131 -0.60 -11.48 0.40
N LYS A 132 0.34 -11.82 -0.48
CA LYS A 132 0.85 -13.18 -0.61
C LYS A 132 1.54 -13.69 0.65
N GLU A 133 2.30 -12.83 1.34
CA GLU A 133 2.91 -13.22 2.62
C GLU A 133 1.86 -13.36 3.73
N LEU A 134 0.83 -12.49 3.78
CA LEU A 134 -0.30 -12.67 4.69
C LEU A 134 -1.03 -14.00 4.46
N GLU A 135 -1.36 -14.34 3.21
CA GLU A 135 -1.98 -15.63 2.86
C GLU A 135 -1.14 -16.82 3.36
N LYS A 136 0.18 -16.74 3.20
CA LYS A 136 1.11 -17.77 3.67
C LYS A 136 1.18 -17.87 5.20
N GLU A 137 1.18 -16.74 5.91
CA GLU A 137 1.16 -16.74 7.39
C GLU A 137 -0.17 -17.28 7.93
N ILE A 138 -1.30 -16.97 7.26
CA ILE A 138 -2.63 -17.51 7.57
C ILE A 138 -2.68 -19.03 7.33
N GLU A 139 -2.18 -19.51 6.18
CA GLU A 139 -2.12 -20.95 5.88
C GLU A 139 -1.23 -21.72 6.87
N ALA A 140 -0.20 -21.06 7.41
CA ALA A 140 0.67 -21.62 8.43
C ALA A 140 0.08 -21.51 9.86
N GLU A 141 -1.09 -20.88 10.02
CA GLU A 141 -1.73 -20.58 11.32
C GLU A 141 -0.79 -19.85 12.30
N ASN A 142 0.05 -18.95 11.78
CA ASN A 142 0.95 -18.16 12.61
C ASN A 142 0.23 -16.92 13.15
N ASP A 143 0.34 -16.67 14.45
CA ASP A 143 -0.19 -15.45 15.06
C ASP A 143 0.64 -14.22 14.68
N PHE A 144 -0.01 -13.21 14.09
CA PHE A 144 0.64 -11.95 13.70
C PHE A 144 -0.26 -10.72 13.90
N TYR A 145 0.40 -9.57 13.97
CA TYR A 145 -0.18 -8.24 13.81
C TYR A 145 0.15 -7.70 12.42
N LEU A 146 -0.84 -7.12 11.75
CA LEU A 146 -0.64 -6.32 10.55
C LEU A 146 -0.77 -4.85 10.91
N LEU A 147 0.29 -4.09 10.67
CA LEU A 147 0.35 -2.65 10.88
C LEU A 147 0.39 -1.96 9.51
N ILE A 148 -0.42 -0.93 9.32
CA ILE A 148 -0.28 0.03 8.22
C ILE A 148 0.22 1.34 8.83
N LEU A 149 1.43 1.70 8.45
CA LEU A 149 2.09 2.95 8.79
C LEU A 149 1.78 4.00 7.73
N SER A 150 1.45 5.23 8.15
CA SER A 150 1.26 6.40 7.29
C SER A 150 2.15 7.53 7.74
N ILE A 151 2.84 8.18 6.80
CA ILE A 151 3.56 9.43 7.01
C ILE A 151 2.63 10.58 6.65
N ASN A 152 2.04 11.24 7.64
CA ASN A 152 1.00 12.26 7.46
C ASN A 152 1.56 13.54 6.83
N ASN A 153 2.77 13.95 7.22
CA ASN A 153 3.46 15.14 6.69
C ASN A 153 4.31 14.85 5.45
N PHE A 154 4.03 13.77 4.71
CA PHE A 154 4.80 13.33 3.53
C PHE A 154 4.98 14.42 2.47
N ILE A 155 3.92 15.18 2.17
CA ILE A 155 3.96 16.27 1.18
C ILE A 155 4.85 17.43 1.67
N ASP A 156 4.81 17.75 2.96
CA ASP A 156 5.63 18.83 3.52
C ASP A 156 7.10 18.45 3.54
N ILE A 157 7.40 17.19 3.88
CA ILE A 157 8.74 16.62 3.76
C ILE A 157 9.22 16.69 2.29
N TYR A 158 8.37 16.32 1.33
CA TYR A 158 8.68 16.40 -0.10
C TYR A 158 9.02 17.84 -0.53
N LYS A 159 8.22 18.83 -0.12
CA LYS A 159 8.46 20.25 -0.40
C LYS A 159 9.76 20.76 0.24
N MET A 160 10.06 20.31 1.45
CA MET A 160 11.24 20.74 2.21
C MET A 160 12.54 20.17 1.65
N ILE A 161 12.57 18.88 1.32
CA ILE A 161 13.77 18.16 0.88
C ILE A 161 14.00 18.30 -0.63
N GLY A 162 12.92 18.47 -1.39
CA GLY A 162 12.92 18.56 -2.85
C GLY A 162 13.02 17.19 -3.54
N PHE A 163 12.53 17.16 -4.78
CA PHE A 163 12.39 15.94 -5.61
C PHE A 163 13.66 15.08 -5.66
N MET A 164 14.83 15.71 -5.88
CA MET A 164 16.11 14.99 -6.07
C MET A 164 16.54 14.19 -4.84
N ASN A 165 16.16 14.63 -3.63
CA ASN A 165 16.63 14.06 -2.38
C ASN A 165 15.54 13.23 -1.67
N PHE A 166 14.28 13.36 -2.10
CA PHE A 166 13.15 12.75 -1.43
C PHE A 166 13.23 11.22 -1.40
N SER A 167 13.52 10.57 -2.53
CA SER A 167 13.67 9.11 -2.59
C SER A 167 14.76 8.61 -1.64
N ASN A 168 15.87 9.34 -1.53
CA ASN A 168 16.98 9.00 -0.63
C ASN A 168 16.57 9.16 0.85
N TYR A 169 15.79 10.20 1.16
CA TYR A 169 15.24 10.38 2.49
C TYR A 169 14.29 9.23 2.88
N ILE A 170 13.34 8.89 2.01
CA ILE A 170 12.41 7.78 2.24
C ILE A 170 13.16 6.47 2.45
N LYS A 171 14.18 6.17 1.63
CA LYS A 171 15.04 5.00 1.84
C LYS A 171 15.73 5.00 3.21
N LYS A 172 16.21 6.17 3.67
CA LYS A 172 16.83 6.31 4.99
C LYS A 172 15.82 6.11 6.12
N LEU A 173 14.63 6.70 6.01
CA LEU A 173 13.53 6.54 6.97
C LEU A 173 13.09 5.07 7.06
N LEU A 174 12.92 4.40 5.93
CA LEU A 174 12.56 2.98 5.91
C LEU A 174 13.66 2.11 6.49
N GLN A 175 14.94 2.42 6.23
CA GLN A 175 16.05 1.74 6.88
C GLN A 175 16.04 1.96 8.40
N TYR A 176 15.79 3.19 8.84
CA TYR A 176 15.65 3.51 10.26
C TYR A 176 14.54 2.67 10.92
N ILE A 177 13.37 2.56 10.29
CA ILE A 177 12.26 1.72 10.76
C ILE A 177 12.66 0.23 10.79
N LYS A 178 13.36 -0.28 9.77
CA LYS A 178 13.84 -1.68 9.73
C LYS A 178 14.81 -2.03 10.85
N ASP A 179 15.54 -1.04 11.36
CA ASP A 179 16.53 -1.25 12.42
C ASP A 179 15.88 -1.43 13.81
N PHE A 180 14.59 -1.08 13.98
CA PHE A 180 13.82 -1.41 15.18
C PHE A 180 13.62 -2.93 15.30
N GLU A 181 14.10 -3.52 16.40
CA GLU A 181 13.97 -4.95 16.77
C GLU A 181 14.24 -5.99 15.65
N LYS A 182 14.99 -5.63 14.61
CA LYS A 182 15.12 -6.44 13.39
C LYS A 182 13.75 -6.82 12.80
N ILE A 183 12.88 -5.85 12.55
CA ILE A 183 11.81 -5.95 11.53
C ILE A 183 12.47 -6.05 10.14
N ARG A 184 13.36 -7.04 9.97
CA ARG A 184 14.08 -7.30 8.74
C ARG A 184 13.13 -8.02 7.80
N ASP A 185 12.98 -7.45 6.62
CA ASP A 185 12.30 -8.03 5.46
C ASP A 185 10.76 -8.05 5.48
N GLN A 186 10.12 -7.36 6.45
CA GLN A 186 8.65 -7.31 6.56
C GLN A 186 8.05 -5.91 6.36
N ILE A 187 8.77 -4.98 5.71
CA ILE A 187 8.19 -3.70 5.28
C ILE A 187 7.77 -3.78 3.83
N TYR A 188 6.50 -3.46 3.56
CA TYR A 188 5.89 -3.52 2.25
C TYR A 188 5.42 -2.14 1.81
N TYR A 189 5.76 -1.73 0.59
CA TYR A 189 5.27 -0.50 0.00
C TYR A 189 3.81 -0.67 -0.45
N ILE A 190 2.94 0.23 0.00
CA ILE A 190 1.51 0.21 -0.37
C ILE A 190 1.23 1.35 -1.35
N ASN A 191 1.55 2.58 -0.96
CA ASN A 191 1.47 3.78 -1.78
C ASN A 191 2.35 4.87 -1.16
N GLU A 192 2.45 6.03 -1.83
CA GLU A 192 3.36 7.14 -1.53
C GLU A 192 3.75 7.28 -0.05
N SER A 193 2.76 7.48 0.84
CA SER A 193 2.98 7.70 2.26
C SER A 193 2.73 6.49 3.16
N LYS A 194 2.33 5.34 2.62
CA LYS A 194 1.87 4.19 3.41
C LYS A 194 2.68 2.91 3.20
N TYR A 195 2.94 2.24 4.32
CA TYR A 195 3.77 1.05 4.38
C TYR A 195 3.11 -0.01 5.26
N GLY A 196 3.08 -1.26 4.81
CA GLY A 196 2.61 -2.40 5.59
C GLY A 196 3.76 -3.04 6.38
N LEU A 197 3.50 -3.45 7.61
CA LEU A 197 4.40 -4.26 8.43
C LEU A 197 3.66 -5.48 8.96
N ILE A 198 4.27 -6.65 8.83
CA ILE A 198 3.81 -7.87 9.51
C ILE A 198 4.71 -8.06 10.73
N VAL A 199 4.12 -8.24 11.91
CA VAL A 199 4.86 -8.42 13.17
C VAL A 199 4.33 -9.66 13.86
N LYS A 200 5.20 -10.60 14.21
CA LYS A 200 4.79 -11.82 14.93
C LYS A 200 4.34 -11.49 16.35
N LYS A 201 3.36 -12.24 16.88
CA LYS A 201 2.91 -12.09 18.27
C LYS A 201 3.82 -12.79 19.28
N GLU A 202 5.10 -12.41 19.31
CA GLU A 202 6.07 -13.00 20.25
C GLU A 202 6.05 -12.30 21.62
N SER A 203 5.60 -11.05 21.67
CA SER A 203 5.52 -10.20 22.88
C SER A 203 4.17 -9.49 22.97
N ASP A 204 3.86 -8.94 24.16
CA ASP A 204 2.68 -8.12 24.37
C ASP A 204 2.66 -6.93 23.38
N LEU A 205 1.58 -6.80 22.61
CA LEU A 205 1.39 -5.72 21.64
C LEU A 205 1.57 -4.34 22.26
N SER A 206 1.08 -4.13 23.49
CA SER A 206 1.17 -2.84 24.15
C SER A 206 2.62 -2.41 24.41
N ILE A 207 3.48 -3.38 24.79
CA ILE A 207 4.90 -3.15 25.00
C ILE A 207 5.57 -2.84 23.66
N PHE A 208 5.35 -3.68 22.64
CA PHE A 208 5.89 -3.48 21.30
C PHE A 208 5.51 -2.10 20.74
N LEU A 209 4.22 -1.73 20.81
CA LEU A 209 3.73 -0.45 20.30
C LEU A 209 4.31 0.73 21.08
N SER A 210 4.43 0.63 22.40
CA SER A 210 5.03 1.71 23.20
C SER A 210 6.47 2.00 22.78
N GLN A 211 7.27 0.95 22.57
CA GLN A 211 8.66 1.07 22.14
C GLN A 211 8.76 1.50 20.67
N PHE A 212 7.90 0.96 19.81
CA PHE A 212 7.91 1.26 18.38
C PHE A 212 7.49 2.71 18.10
N VAL A 213 6.44 3.19 18.76
CA VAL A 213 5.97 4.58 18.64
C VAL A 213 7.05 5.53 19.17
N GLU A 214 7.64 5.27 20.34
CA GLU A 214 8.74 6.08 20.86
C GLU A 214 9.93 6.11 19.88
N TYR A 215 10.27 4.97 19.28
CA TYR A 215 11.34 4.87 18.31
C TYR A 215 11.08 5.69 17.03
N ILE A 216 9.87 5.60 16.45
CA ILE A 216 9.55 6.30 15.20
C ILE A 216 9.22 7.79 15.39
N ASP A 217 8.91 8.22 16.62
CA ASP A 217 8.70 9.65 16.97
C ASP A 217 10.02 10.45 16.99
N HIS A 218 11.17 9.77 17.01
CA HIS A 218 12.46 10.44 16.88
C HIS A 218 12.69 10.97 15.46
N ALA A 219 13.19 12.21 15.40
CA ALA A 219 13.55 12.84 14.13
C ALA A 219 14.70 12.10 13.45
N VAL A 220 14.58 11.91 12.13
CA VAL A 220 15.60 11.26 11.31
C VAL A 220 16.54 12.33 10.76
N GLU A 221 17.83 12.23 11.08
CA GLU A 221 18.84 13.13 10.53
C GLU A 221 19.06 12.82 9.04
N PHE A 222 18.95 13.82 8.16
CA PHE A 222 19.23 13.70 6.74
C PHE A 222 19.93 14.97 6.24
N ASN A 223 21.12 14.83 5.66
CA ASN A 223 21.96 15.96 5.23
C ASN A 223 22.13 17.06 6.30
N GLN A 224 22.40 16.65 7.55
CA GLN A 224 22.56 17.54 8.73
C GLN A 224 21.28 18.27 9.16
N ILE A 225 20.12 17.89 8.62
CA ILE A 225 18.82 18.41 9.00
C ILE A 225 18.08 17.33 9.78
N SER A 226 17.54 17.68 10.95
CA SER A 226 16.69 16.79 11.74
C SER A 226 15.25 16.90 11.27
N ILE A 227 14.68 15.82 10.70
CA ILE A 227 13.35 15.82 10.10
C ILE A 227 12.40 15.00 10.97
N PHE A 228 11.34 15.66 11.45
CA PHE A 228 10.29 15.01 12.23
C PHE A 228 9.27 14.34 11.29
N ASN A 229 8.93 13.08 11.55
CA ASN A 229 7.95 12.33 10.76
C ASN A 229 6.67 12.21 11.57
N ASP A 230 5.60 12.84 11.10
CA ASP A 230 4.28 12.66 11.68
C ASP A 230 3.74 11.31 11.20
N ILE A 231 3.81 10.30 12.07
CA ILE A 231 3.45 8.92 11.74
C ILE A 231 2.14 8.55 12.44
N SER A 232 1.31 7.78 11.74
CA SER A 232 0.15 7.11 12.34
C SER A 232 0.09 5.64 11.94
N LEU A 233 -0.41 4.80 12.86
CA LEU A 233 -0.48 3.35 12.68
C LEU A 233 -1.93 2.85 12.78
N GLY A 234 -2.36 2.09 11.77
CA GLY A 234 -3.57 1.27 11.84
C GLY A 234 -3.20 -0.19 12.03
N ILE A 235 -3.82 -0.87 13.00
CA ILE A 235 -3.39 -2.21 13.43
C ILE A 235 -4.56 -3.18 13.35
N THR A 236 -4.35 -4.37 12.79
CA THR A 236 -5.24 -5.52 12.95
C THR A 236 -4.46 -6.73 13.44
N ALA A 237 -5.18 -7.73 13.97
CA ALA A 237 -4.59 -8.92 14.57
C ALA A 237 -5.21 -10.19 13.96
N TYR A 238 -4.35 -11.14 13.60
CA TYR A 238 -4.74 -12.50 13.25
C TYR A 238 -4.36 -13.43 14.41
N PRO A 239 -5.23 -14.36 14.83
CA PRO A 239 -6.49 -14.77 14.19
C PRO A 239 -7.76 -14.05 14.68
N GLU A 240 -7.66 -13.03 15.55
CA GLU A 240 -8.82 -12.44 16.23
C GLU A 240 -9.81 -11.74 15.31
N GLN A 241 -9.36 -11.21 14.16
CA GLN A 241 -10.22 -10.37 13.32
C GLN A 241 -10.73 -11.06 12.06
N SER A 242 -9.87 -11.41 11.11
CA SER A 242 -10.26 -12.10 9.87
C SER A 242 -9.24 -13.14 9.46
N GLN A 243 -9.69 -14.16 8.73
CA GLN A 243 -8.85 -15.18 8.09
C GLN A 243 -8.59 -14.89 6.61
N ILE A 244 -9.03 -13.74 6.11
CA ILE A 244 -8.87 -13.33 4.71
C ILE A 244 -7.90 -12.16 4.66
N ALA A 245 -6.82 -12.30 3.88
CA ALA A 245 -5.75 -11.30 3.79
C ALA A 245 -6.25 -9.91 3.36
N ASP A 246 -7.17 -9.84 2.39
CA ASP A 246 -7.74 -8.57 1.93
C ASP A 246 -8.54 -7.86 3.04
N GLU A 247 -9.30 -8.62 3.83
CA GLU A 247 -10.09 -8.06 4.95
C GLU A 247 -9.17 -7.54 6.07
N LEU A 248 -8.09 -8.25 6.40
CA LEU A 248 -7.09 -7.77 7.35
C LEU A 248 -6.46 -6.45 6.89
N ILE A 249 -6.12 -6.34 5.61
CA ILE A 249 -5.60 -5.09 5.04
C ILE A 249 -6.63 -3.96 5.18
N ASP A 250 -7.89 -4.21 4.84
CA ASP A 250 -8.95 -3.21 4.95
C ASP A 250 -9.22 -2.79 6.39
N GLN A 251 -9.21 -3.71 7.35
CA GLN A 251 -9.33 -3.44 8.79
C GLN A 251 -8.18 -2.57 9.31
N ALA A 252 -6.95 -2.83 8.87
CA ALA A 252 -5.81 -1.99 9.23
C ALA A 252 -5.95 -0.57 8.65
N PHE A 253 -6.48 -0.41 7.44
CA PHE A 253 -6.79 0.92 6.88
C PHE A 253 -7.89 1.64 7.65
N ILE A 254 -8.98 0.95 8.02
CA ILE A 254 -10.05 1.53 8.86
C ILE A 254 -9.46 2.04 10.18
N SER A 255 -8.57 1.26 10.76
CA SER A 255 -7.89 1.63 12.00
C SER A 255 -7.01 2.86 11.83
N LEU A 256 -6.26 2.93 10.72
CA LEU A 256 -5.45 4.10 10.40
C LEU A 256 -6.30 5.37 10.28
N GLU A 257 -7.44 5.29 9.59
CA GLU A 257 -8.39 6.40 9.47
C GLU A 257 -8.93 6.83 10.84
N LYS A 258 -9.25 5.87 11.72
CA LYS A 258 -9.68 6.15 13.10
C LYS A 258 -8.59 6.79 13.95
N ALA A 259 -7.34 6.34 13.81
CA ALA A 259 -6.19 6.94 14.49
C ALA A 259 -6.07 8.42 14.11
N ALA A 260 -6.11 8.71 12.80
CA ALA A 260 -6.07 10.08 12.28
C ALA A 260 -7.25 10.93 12.77
N ALA A 261 -8.49 10.42 12.69
CA ALA A 261 -9.69 11.14 13.13
C ALA A 261 -9.66 11.47 14.64
N LYS A 262 -9.08 10.60 15.46
CA LYS A 262 -8.94 10.81 16.91
C LYS A 262 -7.64 11.52 17.31
N LYS A 263 -6.78 11.88 16.34
CA LYS A 263 -5.44 12.45 16.58
C LYS A 263 -4.61 11.56 17.51
N LEU A 264 -4.70 10.25 17.32
CA LEU A 264 -3.93 9.23 18.04
C LEU A 264 -2.80 8.70 17.16
N GLN A 265 -1.66 8.37 17.77
CA GLN A 265 -0.50 7.77 17.09
C GLN A 265 -0.83 6.40 16.49
N TYR A 266 -1.73 5.65 17.12
CA TYR A 266 -2.18 4.38 16.60
C TYR A 266 -3.63 4.07 17.00
N TRP A 267 -4.25 3.16 16.27
CA TRP A 267 -5.52 2.54 16.62
C TRP A 267 -5.49 1.06 16.25
N GLN A 268 -6.00 0.21 17.13
CA GLN A 268 -6.18 -1.21 16.86
C GLN A 268 -7.64 -1.47 16.51
N TYR A 269 -7.84 -2.21 15.43
CA TYR A 269 -9.15 -2.56 14.90
C TYR A 269 -10.00 -3.24 15.96
N GLN A 270 -11.24 -2.78 16.07
CA GLN A 270 -12.31 -3.39 16.84
C GLN A 270 -13.50 -3.62 15.90
N GLU A 271 -14.32 -4.67 16.11
CA GLU A 271 -15.44 -4.97 15.20
C GLU A 271 -16.38 -3.79 14.96
N GLN A 272 -16.63 -2.98 15.99
CA GLN A 272 -17.42 -1.74 15.92
C GLN A 272 -16.85 -0.68 14.94
N ASP A 273 -15.60 -0.84 14.50
CA ASP A 273 -14.96 0.06 13.56
C ASP A 273 -15.44 -0.11 12.12
N SER A 274 -15.91 -1.30 11.74
CA SER A 274 -16.55 -1.54 10.44
C SER A 274 -17.75 -0.62 10.21
N SER A 275 -18.64 -0.54 11.20
CA SER A 275 -19.85 0.30 11.16
C SER A 275 -19.53 1.79 10.99
N PHE A 276 -18.38 2.24 11.50
CA PHE A 276 -17.94 3.63 11.35
C PHE A 276 -17.57 3.95 9.90
N LYS A 277 -16.86 3.06 9.20
CA LYS A 277 -16.49 3.27 7.79
C LYS A 277 -17.74 3.31 6.90
N GLU A 278 -18.65 2.34 7.08
CA GLU A 278 -19.90 2.28 6.33
C GLU A 278 -20.79 3.50 6.61
N SER A 279 -20.89 3.93 7.87
CA SER A 279 -21.63 5.13 8.24
C SER A 279 -21.06 6.39 7.57
N ASN A 280 -19.73 6.55 7.57
CA ASN A 280 -19.07 7.72 6.97
C ASN A 280 -19.24 7.77 5.45
N ILE A 281 -19.14 6.63 4.76
CA ILE A 281 -19.40 6.55 3.32
C ILE A 281 -20.87 6.88 3.04
N GLY A 282 -21.80 6.36 3.83
CA GLY A 282 -23.23 6.70 3.75
C GLY A 282 -23.47 8.19 3.93
N LEU A 283 -22.89 8.80 4.98
CA LEU A 283 -22.98 10.23 5.25
C LEU A 283 -22.46 11.07 4.07
N LEU A 284 -21.29 10.74 3.51
CA LEU A 284 -20.76 11.44 2.33
C LEU A 284 -21.68 11.33 1.12
N ALA A 285 -22.28 10.16 0.89
CA ALA A 285 -23.23 9.97 -0.21
C ALA A 285 -24.51 10.79 -0.01
N ASP A 286 -24.95 10.96 1.24
CA ASP A 286 -26.16 11.70 1.58
C ASP A 286 -25.95 13.22 1.59
N ILE A 287 -24.74 13.72 1.88
CA ILE A 287 -24.42 15.17 1.86
C ILE A 287 -24.74 15.79 0.50
N ASN A 288 -24.37 15.13 -0.60
CA ASN A 288 -24.65 15.67 -1.94
C ASN A 288 -26.17 15.78 -2.21
N LYS A 289 -26.96 14.81 -1.76
CA LYS A 289 -28.43 14.87 -1.86
C LYS A 289 -29.00 15.96 -0.95
N SER A 290 -28.49 16.06 0.28
CA SER A 290 -28.94 17.03 1.27
C SER A 290 -28.65 18.48 0.90
N ILE A 291 -27.56 18.75 0.17
CA ILE A 291 -27.30 20.07 -0.43
C ILE A 291 -28.40 20.44 -1.44
N LEU A 292 -28.86 19.47 -2.24
CA LEU A 292 -29.89 19.69 -3.27
C LEU A 292 -31.31 19.75 -2.70
N ASN A 293 -31.56 19.08 -1.58
CA ASN A 293 -32.88 18.96 -0.96
C ASN A 293 -33.16 20.02 0.12
N ASP A 294 -32.23 20.94 0.37
CA ASP A 294 -32.30 21.93 1.45
C ASP A 294 -32.47 21.30 2.86
N ASP A 295 -31.82 20.14 3.10
CA ASP A 295 -31.81 19.48 4.41
C ASP A 295 -30.85 20.16 5.41
N PHE A 296 -30.07 21.14 4.95
CA PHE A 296 -29.20 21.96 5.76
C PHE A 296 -29.89 23.26 6.19
N GLU A 297 -29.53 23.75 7.36
CA GLU A 297 -29.94 25.06 7.85
C GLU A 297 -28.77 25.80 8.51
N LEU A 298 -28.90 27.12 8.66
CA LEU A 298 -27.90 27.96 9.32
C LEU A 298 -28.46 28.51 10.62
N TYR A 299 -27.73 28.31 11.71
CA TYR A 299 -27.98 28.97 12.99
C TYR A 299 -27.04 30.17 13.11
N TYR A 300 -27.53 31.24 13.74
CA TYR A 300 -26.80 32.50 13.82
C TYR A 300 -26.46 32.84 15.25
N GLN A 301 -25.15 32.94 15.54
CA GLN A 301 -24.66 33.32 16.86
C GLN A 301 -24.18 34.78 16.86
N PRO A 302 -24.76 35.69 17.67
CA PRO A 302 -24.33 37.08 17.70
C PRO A 302 -22.93 37.23 18.31
N LYS A 303 -22.10 38.05 17.68
CA LYS A 303 -20.84 38.57 18.23
C LYS A 303 -21.07 39.99 18.72
N VAL A 304 -20.93 40.18 20.02
CA VAL A 304 -21.20 41.44 20.70
C VAL A 304 -19.92 42.20 20.98
N ASN A 305 -19.94 43.51 20.75
CA ASN A 305 -18.87 44.40 21.18
C ASN A 305 -18.96 44.58 22.71
N LEU A 306 -17.88 44.27 23.44
CA LEU A 306 -17.89 44.30 24.90
C LEU A 306 -17.91 45.73 25.49
N LEU A 307 -17.51 46.75 24.72
CA LEU A 307 -17.48 48.13 25.18
C LEU A 307 -18.87 48.76 25.24
N ASP A 308 -19.67 48.56 24.19
CA ASP A 308 -20.99 49.20 24.02
C ASP A 308 -22.16 48.19 24.03
N LYS A 309 -21.88 46.88 24.10
CA LYS A 309 -22.84 45.77 24.05
C LYS A 309 -23.65 45.70 22.76
N SER A 310 -23.24 46.40 21.70
CA SER A 310 -23.87 46.32 20.39
C SER A 310 -23.55 44.99 19.70
N VAL A 311 -24.45 44.54 18.82
CA VAL A 311 -24.21 43.34 17.99
C VAL A 311 -23.46 43.75 16.73
N GLU A 312 -22.20 43.33 16.60
CA GLU A 312 -21.34 43.73 15.48
C GLU A 312 -21.55 42.83 14.25
N THR A 313 -21.68 41.52 14.47
CA THR A 313 -21.82 40.53 13.41
C THR A 313 -22.49 39.26 13.92
N PHE A 314 -23.00 38.43 13.03
CA PHE A 314 -23.54 37.11 13.35
C PHE A 314 -22.66 36.03 12.72
N GLU A 315 -22.25 35.02 13.48
CA GLU A 315 -21.59 33.85 12.92
C GLU A 315 -22.61 32.83 12.45
N ALA A 316 -22.51 32.45 11.17
CA ALA A 316 -23.31 31.41 10.54
C ALA A 316 -22.73 30.03 10.83
N LEU A 317 -23.52 29.20 11.50
CA LEU A 317 -23.17 27.86 11.92
C LEU A 317 -24.10 26.86 11.25
N ILE A 318 -23.55 26.03 10.37
CA ILE A 318 -24.33 25.01 9.65
C ILE A 318 -24.90 23.95 10.60
N ARG A 319 -26.08 23.45 10.26
CA ARG A 319 -26.80 22.39 10.95
C ARG A 319 -27.38 21.47 9.88
N TRP A 320 -27.33 20.16 10.12
CA TRP A 320 -27.84 19.18 9.16
C TRP A 320 -29.01 18.42 9.77
N ASN A 321 -30.20 18.61 9.19
CA ASN A 321 -31.40 17.87 9.56
C ASN A 321 -31.64 16.78 8.54
N HIS A 322 -30.99 15.64 8.75
CA HIS A 322 -31.09 14.52 7.83
C HIS A 322 -32.51 13.91 7.87
N PRO A 323 -33.13 13.60 6.72
CA PRO A 323 -34.52 13.13 6.65
C PRO A 323 -34.76 11.83 7.44
N GLU A 324 -33.79 10.90 7.37
CA GLU A 324 -33.89 9.61 8.08
C GLU A 324 -33.18 9.58 9.45
N ARG A 325 -32.04 10.26 9.60
CA ARG A 325 -31.18 10.19 10.80
C ARG A 325 -31.44 11.30 11.82
N GLY A 326 -32.28 12.28 11.48
CA GLY A 326 -32.54 13.44 12.30
C GLY A 326 -31.35 14.41 12.33
N PHE A 327 -31.15 15.09 13.46
CA PHE A 327 -30.10 16.09 13.58
C PHE A 327 -28.71 15.46 13.62
N ILE A 328 -27.84 15.86 12.67
CA ILE A 328 -26.45 15.43 12.59
C ILE A 328 -25.54 16.60 12.96
N SER A 329 -24.62 16.36 13.90
CA SER A 329 -23.70 17.39 14.39
C SER A 329 -22.68 17.79 13.31
N PRO A 330 -22.35 19.09 13.15
CA PRO A 330 -21.25 19.53 12.29
C PRO A 330 -19.92 18.83 12.59
N ALA A 331 -19.65 18.49 13.84
CA ALA A 331 -18.43 17.77 14.21
C ALA A 331 -18.35 16.35 13.60
N GLU A 332 -19.48 15.77 13.18
CA GLU A 332 -19.55 14.44 12.58
C GLU A 332 -19.30 14.49 11.06
N PHE A 333 -19.87 15.47 10.35
CA PHE A 333 -19.83 15.50 8.88
C PHE A 333 -18.82 16.48 8.30
N ILE A 334 -18.47 17.58 8.98
CA ILE A 334 -17.52 18.59 8.45
C ILE A 334 -16.14 17.97 8.18
N PRO A 335 -15.53 17.19 9.10
CA PRO A 335 -14.22 16.58 8.83
C PRO A 335 -14.24 15.64 7.62
N LEU A 336 -15.34 14.91 7.41
CA LEU A 336 -15.53 14.02 6.26
C LEU A 336 -15.61 14.82 4.96
N VAL A 337 -16.38 15.90 4.96
CA VAL A 337 -16.59 16.75 3.78
C VAL A 337 -15.31 17.47 3.38
N GLU A 338 -14.54 18.00 4.34
CA GLU A 338 -13.27 18.70 4.08
C GLU A 338 -12.24 17.82 3.36
N GLN A 339 -12.25 16.51 3.64
CA GLN A 339 -11.38 15.53 2.96
C GLN A 339 -11.90 15.15 1.56
N SER A 340 -13.13 15.52 1.21
CA SER A 340 -13.78 15.21 -0.08
C SER A 340 -13.89 16.44 -0.99
N SER A 341 -14.33 16.24 -2.24
CA SER A 341 -14.71 17.33 -3.17
C SER A 341 -16.12 17.88 -2.91
N LEU A 342 -16.77 17.49 -1.80
CA LEU A 342 -18.07 18.02 -1.41
C LEU A 342 -17.94 19.31 -0.60
N ILE A 343 -16.73 19.67 -0.16
CA ILE A 343 -16.52 20.90 0.61
C ILE A 343 -16.75 22.15 -0.23
N GLU A 344 -16.43 22.10 -1.53
CA GLU A 344 -16.70 23.18 -2.46
C GLU A 344 -18.21 23.48 -2.60
N PRO A 345 -19.07 22.51 -3.00
CA PRO A 345 -20.50 22.77 -3.11
C PRO A 345 -21.17 23.06 -1.76
N LEU A 346 -20.72 22.44 -0.66
CA LEU A 346 -21.26 22.74 0.67
C LEU A 346 -20.98 24.19 1.08
N THR A 347 -19.74 24.65 0.87
CA THR A 347 -19.36 26.03 1.18
C THR A 347 -20.13 27.03 0.33
N GLU A 348 -20.32 26.73 -0.96
CA GLU A 348 -21.13 27.56 -1.85
C GLU A 348 -22.59 27.66 -1.36
N TRP A 349 -23.18 26.55 -0.93
CA TRP A 349 -24.52 26.53 -0.34
C TRP A 349 -24.59 27.40 0.93
N VAL A 350 -23.63 27.26 1.85
CA VAL A 350 -23.56 28.05 3.10
C VAL A 350 -23.46 29.54 2.79
N VAL A 351 -22.58 29.94 1.87
CA VAL A 351 -22.39 31.35 1.49
C VAL A 351 -23.68 31.93 0.91
N LYS A 352 -24.31 31.25 -0.06
CA LYS A 352 -25.56 31.70 -0.67
C LYS A 352 -26.68 31.84 0.36
N LYS A 353 -26.82 30.86 1.25
CA LYS A 353 -27.83 30.88 2.31
C LYS A 353 -27.58 32.02 3.30
N ALA A 354 -26.35 32.19 3.77
CA ALA A 354 -25.95 33.28 4.67
C ALA A 354 -26.23 34.66 4.05
N LEU A 355 -25.89 34.85 2.78
CA LEU A 355 -26.14 36.08 2.03
C LEU A 355 -27.63 36.41 1.92
N ASN A 356 -28.43 35.43 1.51
CA ASN A 356 -29.88 35.58 1.44
C ASN A 356 -30.50 35.92 2.80
N ASP A 357 -30.02 35.29 3.87
CA ASP A 357 -30.60 35.45 5.20
C ASP A 357 -30.21 36.80 5.83
N ILE A 358 -28.98 37.30 5.62
CA ILE A 358 -28.57 38.63 6.09
C ILE A 358 -29.21 39.77 5.30
N ASP A 359 -29.42 39.60 3.99
CA ASP A 359 -30.13 40.58 3.16
C ASP A 359 -31.58 40.73 3.65
N LYS A 360 -32.30 39.61 3.82
CA LYS A 360 -33.65 39.59 4.40
C LYS A 360 -33.71 40.18 5.80
N PHE A 361 -32.69 39.95 6.62
CA PHE A 361 -32.62 40.50 7.97
C PHE A 361 -32.44 42.02 7.95
N ASN A 362 -31.52 42.53 7.14
CA ASN A 362 -31.25 43.97 7.03
C ASN A 362 -32.40 44.74 6.35
N GLN A 363 -33.11 44.13 5.41
CA GLN A 363 -34.32 44.74 4.82
C GLN A 363 -35.44 44.96 5.84
N LYS A 364 -35.49 44.15 6.90
CA LYS A 364 -36.47 44.31 8.00
C LYS A 364 -36.01 45.27 9.09
N ASN A 365 -34.71 45.59 9.14
CA ASN A 365 -34.09 46.43 10.16
C ASN A 365 -33.41 47.62 9.48
N GLU A 366 -34.19 48.55 8.95
CA GLU A 366 -33.70 49.68 8.12
C GLU A 366 -32.70 50.59 8.86
N ASP A 367 -32.77 50.64 10.19
CA ASP A 367 -31.95 51.52 11.04
C ASP A 367 -30.57 50.92 11.41
N GLU A 368 -30.38 49.60 11.29
CA GLU A 368 -29.13 48.92 11.66
C GLU A 368 -28.74 47.88 10.61
N LYS A 369 -27.57 48.08 9.98
CA LYS A 369 -27.00 47.10 9.05
C LYS A 369 -26.05 46.17 9.79
N HIS A 370 -26.39 44.89 9.82
CA HIS A 370 -25.55 43.87 10.42
C HIS A 370 -24.76 43.12 9.36
N SER A 371 -23.58 42.64 9.77
CA SER A 371 -22.74 41.77 8.96
C SER A 371 -22.89 40.31 9.38
N ILE A 372 -22.63 39.38 8.45
CA ILE A 372 -22.61 37.94 8.71
C ILE A 372 -21.19 37.39 8.52
N ALA A 373 -20.83 36.41 9.34
CA ALA A 373 -19.53 35.78 9.34
C ALA A 373 -19.67 34.30 8.97
N VAL A 374 -19.00 33.86 7.90
CA VAL A 374 -19.10 32.48 7.39
C VAL A 374 -17.77 31.75 7.57
N ASN A 375 -17.83 30.52 8.07
CA ASN A 375 -16.67 29.64 8.21
C ASN A 375 -16.28 29.04 6.85
N ILE A 376 -15.02 29.19 6.47
CA ILE A 376 -14.46 28.66 5.21
C ILE A 376 -13.30 27.70 5.53
N SER A 377 -13.27 26.55 4.86
CA SER A 377 -12.20 25.56 5.02
C SER A 377 -10.90 26.03 4.36
N ALA A 378 -9.76 25.56 4.87
CA ALA A 378 -8.46 25.83 4.25
C ALA A 378 -8.38 25.30 2.80
N ARG A 379 -9.10 24.21 2.48
CA ARG A 379 -9.14 23.62 1.14
C ARG A 379 -9.85 24.53 0.13
N ASN A 380 -10.94 25.20 0.51
CA ASN A 380 -11.60 26.16 -0.38
C ASN A 380 -10.68 27.32 -0.75
N LEU A 381 -9.84 27.79 0.18
CA LEU A 381 -8.89 28.88 -0.09
C LEU A 381 -7.78 28.50 -1.07
N GLN A 382 -7.46 27.21 -1.17
CA GLN A 382 -6.50 26.71 -2.15
C GLN A 382 -7.13 26.54 -3.54
N HIS A 383 -8.46 26.58 -3.65
CA HIS A 383 -9.14 26.40 -4.93
C HIS A 383 -8.99 27.66 -5.80
N PRO A 384 -8.42 27.55 -7.03
CA PRO A 384 -8.04 28.71 -7.84
C PRO A 384 -9.15 29.72 -8.09
N ASN A 385 -10.39 29.23 -8.22
CA ASN A 385 -11.55 30.06 -8.59
C ASN A 385 -12.43 30.42 -7.38
N PHE A 386 -12.04 30.09 -6.15
CA PHE A 386 -12.89 30.33 -4.98
C PHE A 386 -13.16 31.81 -4.77
N ALA A 387 -12.12 32.66 -4.86
CA ALA A 387 -12.27 34.10 -4.69
C ALA A 387 -13.22 34.70 -5.74
N GLU A 388 -13.12 34.27 -7.00
CA GLU A 388 -14.00 34.72 -8.07
C GLU A 388 -15.46 34.29 -7.84
N SER A 389 -15.68 33.03 -7.47
CA SER A 389 -17.02 32.53 -7.12
C SER A 389 -17.63 33.27 -5.93
N LEU A 390 -16.82 33.59 -4.91
CA LEU A 390 -17.28 34.36 -3.75
C LEU A 390 -17.68 35.79 -4.16
N ILE A 391 -16.88 36.46 -4.98
CA ILE A 391 -17.19 37.79 -5.52
C ILE A 391 -18.47 37.77 -6.35
N GLN A 392 -18.64 36.79 -7.24
CA GLN A 392 -19.85 36.63 -8.04
C GLN A 392 -21.11 36.44 -7.17
N ASN A 393 -21.01 35.66 -6.09
CA ASN A 393 -22.10 35.49 -5.14
C ASN A 393 -22.42 36.82 -4.41
N LEU A 394 -21.41 37.58 -3.99
CA LEU A 394 -21.59 38.89 -3.35
C LEU A 394 -22.29 39.89 -4.28
N GLU A 395 -21.88 39.94 -5.55
CA GLU A 395 -22.47 40.79 -6.58
C GLU A 395 -23.93 40.40 -6.86
N PHE A 396 -24.23 39.11 -6.98
CA PHE A 396 -25.58 38.61 -7.24
C PHE A 396 -26.59 39.04 -6.17
N PHE A 397 -26.22 38.96 -4.89
CA PHE A 397 -27.10 39.33 -3.77
C PHE A 397 -27.10 40.83 -3.46
N ASN A 398 -26.49 41.66 -4.32
CA ASN A 398 -26.42 43.13 -4.19
C ASN A 398 -25.97 43.58 -2.79
N SER A 399 -25.21 42.72 -2.11
CA SER A 399 -24.81 42.88 -0.73
C SER A 399 -23.59 43.77 -0.70
N ASN A 400 -23.66 44.88 0.03
CA ASN A 400 -22.53 45.77 0.17
C ASN A 400 -21.35 44.96 0.75
N PHE A 401 -20.17 44.98 0.11
CA PHE A 401 -18.99 44.17 0.48
C PHE A 401 -18.62 44.24 1.97
N ALA A 402 -19.03 45.31 2.67
CA ALA A 402 -18.85 45.50 4.10
C ALA A 402 -19.68 44.56 5.01
N LEU A 403 -20.65 43.82 4.46
CA LEU A 403 -21.61 43.02 5.24
C LEU A 403 -21.25 41.54 5.37
N VAL A 404 -20.19 41.07 4.71
CA VAL A 404 -19.72 39.68 4.84
C VAL A 404 -18.30 39.62 5.37
N LYS A 405 -18.13 38.95 6.51
CA LYS A 405 -16.84 38.64 7.10
C LYS A 405 -16.52 37.17 6.81
N VAL A 406 -15.35 36.89 6.25
CA VAL A 406 -14.88 35.52 6.09
C VAL A 406 -14.13 35.12 7.36
N LEU A 407 -14.59 34.08 8.03
CA LEU A 407 -13.85 33.47 9.14
C LEU A 407 -13.09 32.28 8.59
N LEU A 408 -11.77 32.36 8.71
CA LEU A 408 -10.91 31.20 8.53
C LEU A 408 -11.08 30.29 9.74
N HIS A 409 -11.65 29.11 9.52
CA HIS A 409 -11.54 28.05 10.49
C HIS A 409 -10.13 27.47 10.38
N LEU A 410 -9.20 28.03 11.15
CA LEU A 410 -7.92 27.40 11.42
C LEU A 410 -8.09 26.63 12.73
N GLU A 411 -8.13 25.30 12.69
CA GLU A 411 -7.90 24.49 13.89
C GLU A 411 -6.44 24.70 14.35
N ILE A 412 -6.14 25.82 14.99
CA ILE A 412 -4.95 25.94 15.81
C ILE A 412 -5.38 25.57 17.23
N SER A 413 -5.15 24.32 17.60
CA SER A 413 -5.23 23.87 18.99
C SER A 413 -4.08 24.53 19.78
N ILE A 414 -4.23 25.79 20.18
CA ILE A 414 -3.27 26.43 21.10
C ILE A 414 -3.60 25.96 22.52
N PHE A 415 -2.93 24.90 22.96
CA PHE A 415 -2.89 24.55 24.38
C PHE A 415 -2.08 25.61 25.13
N PHE A 416 -2.76 26.57 25.76
CA PHE A 416 -2.13 27.38 26.81
C PHE A 416 -2.01 26.54 28.09
N SER A 417 -0.97 25.72 28.17
CA SER A 417 -0.45 25.24 29.46
C SER A 417 0.24 26.41 30.16
N LYS A 418 -0.54 27.26 30.83
CA LYS A 418 -0.02 28.11 31.90
C LYS A 418 -0.68 27.68 33.21
N LYS A 419 0.05 26.87 33.98
CA LYS A 419 -0.13 26.81 35.43
C LYS A 419 0.09 28.22 35.95
N ILE A 420 -1.00 28.88 36.33
CA ILE A 420 -0.95 30.07 37.18
C ILE A 420 -0.69 29.53 38.59
N ALA A 421 0.48 29.85 39.13
CA ALA A 421 0.76 29.87 40.57
C ALA A 421 0.96 31.32 40.97
#